data_AF-A0A954L378-F1
#
_entry.id   AF-A0A954L378-F1
#
_cell.length_a   1.000
_cell.length_b   1.000
_cell.length_c   1.000
_cell.angle_alpha   90.00
_cell.angle_beta   90.00
_cell.angle_gamma   90.00
#
_symmetry.space_group_name_H-M   'P 1'
#
loop_
_entity.id
_entity.type
_entity.pdbx_description
1 polymer ?
#
loop_
_entity_poly.entity_id
_entity_poly.type
_entity_poly.pdbx_seq_one_letter_code
_entity_poly.pdbx_strand_id
1 'polypeptide(L)'
;MTTLGNWSQGQIYKHMALAINMMIDGASFNLPAPLRWVFWTFMKKRMLTRTLDPGFQLPQKAASTIPSADTTVLEGLDLLRQAVARIKSTDQRATHPGFGQVPREEWDAFQLRHCEMHMSFIVPADSSSN
;
A
#
# COMPACT_ATOMS: atom_id res chain seq x y z
N MET A 1 20.12 6.03 -3.75
CA MET A 1 18.75 5.81 -4.24
C MET A 1 18.09 7.16 -4.43
N THR A 2 17.27 7.32 -5.46
CA THR A 2 16.40 8.50 -5.68
C THR A 2 14.97 8.03 -5.94
N THR A 3 14.00 8.95 -5.95
CA THR A 3 12.58 8.64 -6.16
C THR A 3 12.00 9.39 -7.36
N LEU A 4 11.24 8.70 -8.22
CA LEU A 4 10.61 9.27 -9.43
C LEU A 4 9.28 10.03 -9.16
N GLY A 5 8.91 10.25 -7.89
CA GLY A 5 7.64 10.89 -7.50
C GLY A 5 7.78 11.82 -6.31
N ASN A 6 6.64 12.31 -5.79
CA ASN A 6 6.60 13.33 -4.73
C ASN A 6 6.91 12.80 -3.33
N TRP A 7 7.08 11.49 -3.17
CA TRP A 7 7.34 10.86 -1.88
C TRP A 7 8.79 10.44 -1.79
N SER A 8 9.40 10.73 -0.65
CA SER A 8 10.72 10.21 -0.29
C SER A 8 10.68 8.69 -0.11
N GLN A 9 11.85 8.05 -0.13
CA GLN A 9 11.98 6.63 0.16
C GLN A 9 11.45 6.26 1.56
N GLY A 10 11.69 7.11 2.57
CA GLY A 10 11.16 6.92 3.92
C GLY A 10 9.63 6.96 3.96
N GLN A 11 9.02 7.89 3.22
CA GLN A 11 7.57 7.98 3.07
C GLN A 11 7.00 6.74 2.39
N ILE A 12 7.61 6.26 1.30
CA ILE A 12 7.19 5.02 0.62
C ILE A 12 7.18 3.83 1.59
N TYR A 13 8.24 3.65 2.38
CA TYR A 13 8.31 2.55 3.35
C TYR A 13 7.25 2.65 4.44
N LYS A 14 7.06 3.84 5.02
CA LYS A 14 6.04 4.08 6.04
C LYS A 14 4.63 3.86 5.50
N HIS A 15 4.34 4.30 4.27
CA HIS A 15 3.05 4.06 3.63
C HIS A 15 2.76 2.57 3.46
N MET A 16 3.74 1.79 2.98
CA MET A 16 3.58 0.34 2.88
C MET A 16 3.38 -0.30 4.25
N ALA A 17 4.07 0.15 5.29
CA ALA A 17 3.88 -0.34 6.66
C ALA A 17 2.45 -0.08 7.17
N LEU A 18 1.92 1.13 6.92
CA LEU A 18 0.53 1.49 7.26
C LEU A 18 -0.46 0.60 6.49
N ALA A 19 -0.24 0.38 5.20
CA ALA A 19 -1.08 -0.50 4.39
C ALA A 19 -1.07 -1.95 4.88
N ILE A 20 0.09 -2.49 5.27
CA ILE A 20 0.21 -3.85 5.83
C ILE A 20 -0.51 -3.95 7.17
N ASN A 21 -0.32 -2.99 8.08
CA ASN A 21 -1.01 -3.01 9.38
C ASN A 21 -2.53 -2.90 9.21
N MET A 22 -3.00 -2.10 8.26
CA MET A 22 -4.41 -2.02 7.89
C MET A 22 -5.00 -3.36 7.43
N MET A 23 -4.20 -4.26 6.87
CA MET A 23 -4.66 -5.63 6.54
C MET A 23 -5.06 -6.41 7.79
N ILE A 24 -4.47 -6.12 8.95
CA ILE A 24 -4.68 -6.84 10.22
C ILE A 24 -5.75 -6.12 11.05
N ASP A 25 -5.60 -4.81 11.20
CA ASP A 25 -6.40 -3.97 12.10
C ASP A 25 -7.70 -3.47 11.45
N GLY A 26 -7.75 -3.47 10.12
CA GLY A 26 -8.80 -2.84 9.36
C GLY A 26 -8.52 -1.36 9.07
N ALA A 27 -9.32 -0.81 8.17
CA ALA A 27 -9.24 0.59 7.77
C ALA A 27 -10.23 1.45 8.56
N SER A 28 -9.83 2.68 8.88
CA SER A 28 -10.72 3.71 9.44
C SER A 28 -11.74 4.26 8.44
N PHE A 29 -11.62 3.85 7.16
CA PHE A 29 -12.51 4.23 6.08
C PHE A 29 -12.94 2.99 5.31
N ASN A 30 -14.12 3.07 4.68
CA ASN A 30 -14.54 2.11 3.68
C ASN A 30 -15.23 2.86 2.55
N LEU A 31 -15.12 2.35 1.31
CA LEU A 31 -15.92 2.86 0.22
C LEU A 31 -17.42 2.60 0.51
N PRO A 32 -18.34 3.48 0.08
CA PRO A 32 -19.78 3.20 0.12
C PRO A 32 -20.13 1.91 -0.65
N ALA A 33 -21.18 1.19 -0.22
CA ALA A 33 -21.53 -0.11 -0.77
C ALA A 33 -21.71 -0.15 -2.31
N PRO A 34 -22.37 0.85 -2.96
CA PRO A 34 -22.47 0.87 -4.42
C PRO A 34 -21.10 0.97 -5.11
N LEU A 35 -20.18 1.77 -4.56
CA LEU A 35 -18.82 1.91 -5.10
C LEU A 35 -17.99 0.64 -4.90
N ARG A 36 -18.16 -0.08 -3.79
CA ARG A 36 -17.52 -1.39 -3.59
C ARG A 36 -17.96 -2.39 -4.66
N TRP A 37 -19.25 -2.42 -5.00
CA TRP A 37 -19.77 -3.31 -6.02
C TRP A 37 -19.16 -3.03 -7.40
N VAL A 38 -19.04 -1.75 -7.77
CA VAL A 38 -18.35 -1.33 -9.01
C VAL A 38 -16.88 -1.76 -8.99
N PHE A 39 -16.14 -1.47 -7.91
CA PHE A 39 -14.74 -1.87 -7.77
C PHE A 39 -14.57 -3.39 -7.86
N TRP A 40 -15.41 -4.14 -7.16
CA TRP A 40 -15.37 -5.59 -7.16
C TRP A 40 -15.62 -6.17 -8.57
N THR A 41 -16.58 -5.61 -9.31
CA THR A 41 -16.98 -6.11 -10.63
C THR A 41 -15.91 -5.83 -11.70
N PHE A 42 -15.34 -4.62 -11.70
CA PHE A 42 -14.47 -4.18 -12.80
C PHE A 42 -12.98 -4.16 -12.46
N MET A 43 -12.61 -3.94 -11.20
CA MET A 43 -11.24 -3.69 -10.80
C MET A 43 -10.58 -4.87 -10.10
N LYS A 44 -11.33 -5.79 -9.50
CA LYS A 44 -10.78 -6.95 -8.77
C LYS A 44 -9.81 -7.77 -9.63
N LYS A 45 -10.25 -8.24 -10.81
CA LYS A 45 -9.38 -9.02 -11.71
C LYS A 45 -8.17 -8.21 -12.17
N ARG A 46 -8.35 -6.93 -12.51
CA ARG A 46 -7.27 -6.06 -12.97
C ARG A 46 -6.22 -5.85 -11.89
N MET A 47 -6.62 -5.57 -10.65
CA MET A 47 -5.70 -5.26 -9.55
C MET A 47 -4.96 -6.50 -9.01
N LEU A 48 -5.49 -7.69 -9.24
CA LEU A 48 -4.81 -8.95 -8.91
C LEU A 48 -3.86 -9.43 -10.02
N THR A 49 -4.07 -9.01 -11.27
CA THR A 49 -3.34 -9.55 -12.44
C THR A 49 -2.47 -8.53 -13.17
N ARG A 50 -2.61 -7.23 -12.90
CA ARG A 50 -1.87 -6.14 -13.55
C ARG A 50 -1.23 -5.23 -12.51
N THR A 51 -0.23 -4.47 -12.94
CA THR A 51 0.38 -3.39 -12.15
C THR A 51 -0.70 -2.38 -11.75
N LEU A 52 -0.65 -1.92 -10.50
CA LEU A 52 -1.54 -0.86 -10.03
C LEU A 52 -1.08 0.48 -10.60
N ASP A 53 -2.04 1.26 -11.07
CA ASP A 53 -1.75 2.61 -11.54
C ASP A 53 -1.53 3.53 -10.33
N PRO A 54 -0.44 4.32 -10.29
CA PRO A 54 -0.23 5.30 -9.24
C PRO A 54 -1.18 6.49 -9.39
N GLY A 55 -1.25 7.34 -8.36
CA GLY A 55 -2.00 8.60 -8.42
C GLY A 55 -3.49 8.47 -8.09
N PHE A 56 -3.92 7.36 -7.50
CA PHE A 56 -5.28 7.23 -6.99
C PHE A 56 -5.53 8.27 -5.90
N GLN A 57 -6.53 9.13 -6.11
CA GLN A 57 -6.91 10.14 -5.12
C GLN A 57 -7.67 9.49 -3.97
N LEU A 58 -7.03 9.46 -2.80
CA LEU A 58 -7.63 8.93 -1.60
C LEU A 58 -8.73 9.87 -1.09
N PRO A 59 -9.86 9.33 -0.58
CA PRO A 59 -10.84 10.14 0.12
C PRO A 59 -10.20 10.76 1.36
N GLN A 60 -10.66 11.95 1.78
CA GLN A 60 -10.10 12.69 2.93
C GLN A 60 -9.98 11.83 4.21
N LYS A 61 -10.90 10.88 4.42
CA LYS A 61 -10.89 9.94 5.55
C LYS A 61 -9.69 8.98 5.56
N ALA A 62 -9.03 8.79 4.42
CA ALA A 62 -7.82 8.00 4.27
C ALA A 62 -6.54 8.83 4.46
N ALA A 63 -6.62 10.10 4.87
CA ALA A 63 -5.43 10.94 5.10
C ALA A 63 -4.46 10.35 6.14
N SER A 64 -4.94 9.51 7.06
CA SER A 64 -4.10 8.79 8.03
C SER A 64 -3.12 7.79 7.39
N THR A 65 -3.30 7.43 6.12
CA THR A 65 -2.34 6.59 5.38
C THR A 65 -1.27 7.40 4.67
N ILE A 66 -1.34 8.74 4.68
CA ILE A 66 -0.35 9.62 4.06
C ILE A 66 0.81 9.80 5.05
N PRO A 67 2.04 9.38 4.67
CA PRO A 67 3.20 9.50 5.54
C PRO A 67 3.67 10.96 5.67
N SER A 68 4.09 11.34 6.87
CA SER A 68 4.64 12.68 7.14
C SER A 68 5.90 12.95 6.31
N ALA A 69 6.08 14.21 5.89
CA ALA A 69 7.19 14.64 5.03
C ALA A 69 8.57 14.52 5.67
N ASP A 70 8.64 14.50 7.01
CA ASP A 70 9.85 14.34 7.81
C ASP A 70 10.27 12.87 8.02
N THR A 71 9.49 11.91 7.52
CA THR A 71 9.78 10.48 7.70
C THR A 71 11.14 10.12 7.09
N THR A 72 12.07 9.71 7.96
CA THR A 72 13.41 9.30 7.52
C THR A 72 13.40 7.91 6.88
N VAL A 73 14.42 7.60 6.08
CA VAL A 73 14.56 6.27 5.46
C VAL A 73 14.68 5.16 6.50
N LEU A 74 15.45 5.39 7.57
CA LEU A 74 15.64 4.41 8.64
C LEU A 74 14.36 4.16 9.42
N GLU A 75 13.64 5.23 9.80
CA GLU A 75 12.34 5.12 10.46
C GLU A 75 11.34 4.34 9.60
N GLY A 76 11.18 4.73 8.32
CA GLY A 76 10.27 4.04 7.42
C GLY A 76 10.62 2.56 7.23
N LEU A 77 11.91 2.25 7.09
CA LEU A 77 12.39 0.87 6.93
C LEU A 77 12.12 0.02 8.17
N ASP A 78 12.34 0.58 9.36
CA ASP A 78 12.07 -0.11 10.62
C ASP A 78 10.57 -0.42 10.78
N LEU A 79 9.71 0.56 10.52
CA LEU A 79 8.25 0.38 10.51
C LEU A 79 7.81 -0.70 9.51
N LEU A 80 8.40 -0.73 8.31
CA LEU A 80 8.09 -1.74 7.31
C LEU A 80 8.50 -3.13 7.76
N ARG A 81 9.69 -3.28 8.37
CA ARG A 81 10.15 -4.57 8.92
C ARG A 81 9.23 -5.08 10.01
N GLN A 82 8.81 -4.21 10.93
CA GLN A 82 7.87 -4.55 11.99
C GLN A 82 6.51 -5.00 11.41
N ALA A 83 5.97 -4.27 10.44
CA ALA A 83 4.71 -4.62 9.78
C ALA A 83 4.80 -5.98 9.05
N VAL A 84 5.91 -6.24 8.35
CA VAL A 84 6.16 -7.52 7.67
C VAL A 84 6.30 -8.67 8.69
N ALA A 85 6.97 -8.45 9.82
CA ALA A 85 7.05 -9.46 10.87
C ALA A 85 5.65 -9.79 11.43
N ARG A 86 4.85 -8.76 11.67
CA ARG A 86 3.48 -8.88 12.21
C ARG A 86 2.52 -9.60 11.26
N ILE A 87 2.51 -9.26 9.97
CA ILE A 87 1.61 -9.93 8.99
C ILE A 87 1.98 -11.39 8.76
N LYS A 88 3.25 -11.77 9.00
CA LYS A 88 3.72 -13.16 8.94
C LYS A 88 3.39 -13.96 10.20
N SER A 89 3.18 -13.31 11.34
CA SER A 89 2.84 -13.98 12.59
C SER A 89 1.34 -14.24 12.78
N THR A 90 0.51 -13.90 11.79
CA THR A 90 -0.95 -14.10 11.86
C THR A 90 -1.57 -14.40 10.50
N ASP A 91 -2.55 -15.29 10.50
CA ASP A 91 -3.40 -15.57 9.34
C ASP A 91 -4.62 -14.63 9.24
N GLN A 92 -4.85 -13.79 10.26
CA GLN A 92 -5.97 -12.86 10.28
C GLN A 92 -5.83 -11.78 9.20
N ARG A 93 -6.94 -11.52 8.49
CA ARG A 93 -7.13 -10.37 7.62
C ARG A 93 -8.45 -9.68 7.97
N ALA A 94 -8.44 -8.35 8.04
CA ALA A 94 -9.63 -7.51 8.24
C ALA A 94 -10.52 -7.52 6.98
N THR A 95 -11.51 -6.61 6.88
CA THR A 95 -12.36 -6.44 5.66
C THR A 95 -11.79 -5.37 4.73
N HIS A 96 -11.73 -5.62 3.42
CA HIS A 96 -10.98 -4.76 2.49
C HIS A 96 -11.74 -3.45 2.30
N PRO A 97 -11.11 -2.27 2.49
CA PRO A 97 -11.83 -1.00 2.47
C PRO A 97 -12.53 -0.73 1.12
N GLY A 98 -11.98 -1.25 0.03
CA GLY A 98 -12.54 -1.13 -1.32
C GLY A 98 -13.33 -2.34 -1.83
N PHE A 99 -13.00 -3.56 -1.38
CA PHE A 99 -13.51 -4.81 -1.97
C PHE A 99 -14.40 -5.61 -1.01
N GLY A 100 -14.52 -5.20 0.24
CA GLY A 100 -15.24 -5.96 1.25
C GLY A 100 -14.52 -7.25 1.62
N GLN A 101 -15.28 -8.31 1.88
CA GLN A 101 -14.75 -9.62 2.21
C GLN A 101 -14.11 -10.25 0.98
N VAL A 102 -12.81 -10.55 1.05
CA VAL A 102 -12.05 -11.25 0.01
C VAL A 102 -11.22 -12.37 0.64
N PRO A 103 -10.97 -13.48 -0.09
CA PRO A 103 -10.03 -14.51 0.35
C PRO A 103 -8.67 -13.91 0.73
N ARG A 104 -8.04 -14.50 1.75
CA ARG A 104 -6.72 -14.08 2.23
C ARG A 104 -5.70 -13.99 1.10
N GLU A 105 -5.66 -15.00 0.23
CA GLU A 105 -4.72 -15.07 -0.90
C GLU A 105 -4.88 -13.90 -1.87
N GLU A 106 -6.12 -13.47 -2.13
CA GLU A 106 -6.39 -12.31 -2.98
C GLU A 106 -5.97 -11.01 -2.27
N TRP A 107 -6.16 -10.93 -0.96
CA TRP A 107 -5.69 -9.80 -0.17
C TRP A 107 -4.17 -9.69 -0.19
N ASP A 108 -3.49 -10.80 0.08
CA ASP A 108 -2.03 -10.87 0.09
C ASP A 108 -1.48 -10.53 -1.30
N ALA A 109 -2.10 -11.04 -2.38
CA ALA A 109 -1.75 -10.70 -3.75
C ALA A 109 -1.94 -9.20 -4.05
N PHE A 110 -3.06 -8.61 -3.63
CA PHE A 110 -3.29 -7.17 -3.77
C PHE A 110 -2.21 -6.35 -3.07
N GLN A 111 -1.89 -6.68 -1.81
CA GLN A 111 -0.88 -5.96 -1.05
C GLN A 111 0.50 -6.06 -1.72
N LEU A 112 0.86 -7.22 -2.25
CA LEU A 112 2.12 -7.40 -2.98
C LEU A 112 2.18 -6.51 -4.23
N ARG A 113 1.11 -6.43 -5.02
CA ARG A 113 1.04 -5.52 -6.18
C ARG A 113 1.08 -4.04 -5.79
N HIS A 114 0.47 -3.68 -4.67
CA HIS A 114 0.55 -2.34 -4.11
C HIS A 114 1.98 -1.99 -3.68
N CYS A 115 2.67 -2.90 -2.99
CA CYS A 115 4.07 -2.74 -2.63
C CYS A 115 4.97 -2.65 -3.88
N GLU A 116 4.76 -3.51 -4.88
CA GLU A 116 5.48 -3.49 -6.15
C GLU A 116 5.37 -2.13 -6.85
N MET A 117 4.14 -1.61 -6.99
CA MET A 117 3.90 -0.29 -7.57
C MET A 117 4.70 0.79 -6.81
N HIS A 118 4.64 0.81 -5.49
CA HIS A 118 5.36 1.82 -4.69
C HIS A 118 6.88 1.67 -4.77
N MET A 119 7.39 0.45 -4.75
CA MET A 119 8.83 0.18 -4.85
C MET A 119 9.39 0.56 -6.21
N SER A 120 8.58 0.54 -7.28
CA SER A 120 9.02 0.96 -8.63
C SER A 120 9.42 2.44 -8.72
N PHE A 121 9.01 3.27 -7.76
CA PHE A 121 9.45 4.66 -7.68
C PHE A 121 10.86 4.82 -7.11
N ILE A 122 11.41 3.82 -6.43
CA ILE A 122 12.75 3.86 -5.85
C ILE A 122 13.74 3.32 -6.88
N VAL A 123 14.57 4.20 -7.41
CA VAL A 123 15.58 3.86 -8.42
C VAL A 123 16.98 4.11 -7.85
N PRO A 124 18.03 3.46 -8.40
CA PRO A 124 19.40 3.85 -8.13
C PRO A 124 19.55 5.37 -8.32
N ALA A 125 20.32 6.02 -7.44
CA ALA A 125 20.74 7.38 -7.80
C ALA A 125 21.64 7.19 -9.01
N ASP A 126 21.36 7.86 -10.12
CA ASP A 126 22.16 7.73 -11.33
C ASP A 126 23.63 7.77 -10.96
N SER A 127 24.35 6.69 -11.24
CA SER A 127 25.79 6.76 -11.38
C SER A 127 26.04 7.48 -12.70
N SER A 128 25.84 8.79 -12.70
CA SER A 128 26.34 9.67 -13.75
C SER A 128 27.86 9.60 -13.67
N SER A 129 28.44 8.56 -14.28
CA SER A 129 29.77 8.66 -14.84
C SER A 129 29.74 9.82 -15.83
N ASN A 130 30.52 10.85 -15.48
CA ASN A 130 31.06 11.89 -16.36
C ASN A 130 31.20 11.46 -17.82
#